data_AF-A0A2T9KE21-F1
#
_entry.id   AF-A0A2T9KE21-F1
#
_cell.length_a   1.000
_cell.length_b   1.000
_cell.length_c   1.000
_cell.angle_alpha   90.00
_cell.angle_beta   90.00
_cell.angle_gamma   90.00
#
_symmetry.space_group_name_H-M   'P 1'
#
loop_
_entity.id
_entity.type
_entity.pdbx_description
1 polymer ?
#
loop_
_entity_poly.entity_id
_entity_poly.type
_entity_poly.pdbx_seq_one_letter_code
_entity_poly.pdbx_strand_id
1 'polypeptide(L)' 'HRISNFLLWECAYAELVFQDVLWPDYGPEHLAAAVAEYRSRDRRYGGIAADEVAVAV' A
#
# COMPACT_ATOMS: atom_id res chain seq x y z
N HIS A 1 -2.09 -11.97 -10.14
CA HIS A 1 -1.68 -10.55 -10.16
C HIS A 1 -0.31 -10.40 -10.82
N ARG A 2 -0.10 -9.34 -11.61
CA ARG A 2 1.14 -9.09 -12.37
C ARG A 2 1.44 -7.59 -12.39
N ILE A 3 2.72 -7.23 -12.44
CA ILE A 3 3.17 -5.83 -12.57
C ILE A 3 3.38 -5.41 -14.03
N SER A 4 3.39 -6.36 -14.98
CA SER A 4 3.42 -6.09 -16.42
C SER A 4 4.55 -5.16 -16.87
N ASN A 5 5.76 -5.34 -16.34
CA ASN A 5 6.93 -4.51 -16.66
C ASN A 5 6.77 -3.01 -16.31
N PHE A 6 5.96 -2.70 -15.30
CA PHE A 6 5.77 -1.34 -14.81
C PHE A 6 6.60 -1.09 -13.54
N LEU A 7 7.43 -0.04 -13.58
CA LEU A 7 8.21 0.49 -12.45
C LEU A 7 9.03 -0.55 -11.67
N LEU A 8 9.71 -1.46 -12.38
CA LEU A 8 10.41 -2.59 -11.76
C LEU A 8 11.43 -2.16 -10.69
N TRP A 9 12.16 -1.07 -10.94
CA TRP A 9 13.19 -0.59 -10.01
C TRP A 9 12.56 0.24 -8.90
N GLU A 10 11.67 1.14 -9.26
CA GLU A 10 11.06 2.11 -8.36
C GLU A 10 10.12 1.43 -7.36
N CYS A 11 9.46 0.32 -7.75
CA CYS A 11 8.54 -0.42 -6.90
C CYS A 11 9.20 -1.53 -6.08
N ALA A 12 10.54 -1.59 -6.01
CA ALA A 12 11.26 -2.71 -5.37
C ALA A 12 10.85 -2.97 -3.90
N TYR A 13 10.42 -1.94 -3.18
CA TYR A 13 9.89 -2.03 -1.81
C TYR A 13 8.49 -1.42 -1.68
N ALA A 14 7.81 -1.18 -2.80
CA ALA A 14 6.46 -0.66 -2.77
C ALA A 14 5.49 -1.79 -2.38
N GLU A 15 4.52 -1.46 -1.55
CA GLU A 15 3.39 -2.35 -1.30
C GLU A 15 2.49 -2.38 -2.52
N LEU A 16 2.16 -3.59 -2.98
CA LEU A 16 1.29 -3.80 -4.13
C LEU A 16 -0.12 -4.11 -3.64
N VAL A 17 -1.09 -3.31 -4.10
CA VAL A 17 -2.52 -3.53 -3.88
C VAL A 17 -3.14 -3.84 -5.24
N PHE A 18 -3.84 -4.96 -5.33
CA PHE A 18 -4.55 -5.37 -6.53
C PHE A 18 -6.03 -5.45 -6.20
N GLN A 19 -6.87 -4.81 -7.02
CA GLN A 19 -8.32 -4.80 -6.84
C GLN A 19 -8.97 -5.34 -8.12
N ASP A 20 -10.08 -6.07 -7.97
CA ASP A 20 -10.81 -6.67 -9.09
C ASP A 20 -11.77 -5.68 -9.80
N VAL A 21 -11.71 -4.39 -9.44
CA VAL A 21 -12.45 -3.31 -10.11
C VAL A 21 -11.80 -2.97 -11.45
N LEU A 22 -12.63 -2.79 -12.48
CA LEU A 22 -12.16 -2.38 -13.80
C LEU A 22 -11.77 -0.90 -13.78
N TRP A 23 -10.74 -0.53 -14.55
CA TRP A 23 -10.23 0.84 -14.56
C TRP A 23 -11.29 1.93 -14.84
N PRO A 24 -12.25 1.75 -15.79
CA PRO A 24 -13.30 2.74 -16.02
C PRO A 24 -14.25 2.95 -14.84
N ASP A 25 -14.39 1.93 -13.97
CA ASP A 25 -15.28 1.95 -12.80
C ASP A 25 -14.54 2.38 -11.51
N TYR A 26 -13.25 2.73 -11.62
CA TYR A 26 -12.42 3.07 -10.48
C TYR A 26 -12.77 4.45 -9.90
N GLY A 27 -13.12 4.49 -8.61
CA GLY A 27 -13.60 5.68 -7.91
C GLY A 27 -12.85 6.04 -6.62
N PRO A 28 -13.20 7.16 -5.97
CA PRO A 28 -12.56 7.63 -4.73
C PRO A 28 -12.57 6.63 -3.58
N GLU A 29 -13.65 5.86 -3.45
CA GLU A 29 -13.81 4.81 -2.45
C GLU A 29 -12.82 3.66 -2.64
N HIS A 30 -12.53 3.30 -3.90
CA HIS A 30 -11.56 2.27 -4.23
C HIS A 30 -10.14 2.70 -3.86
N LEU A 31 -9.80 3.97 -4.12
CA LEU A 31 -8.53 4.55 -3.71
C LEU A 31 -8.42 4.62 -2.18
N ALA A 32 -9.48 5.05 -1.49
CA ALA A 32 -9.50 5.11 -0.03
C ALA A 32 -9.28 3.73 0.59
N ALA A 33 -9.89 2.68 0.03
CA ALA A 33 -9.67 1.31 0.44
C ALA A 33 -8.21 0.86 0.23
N ALA A 34 -7.61 1.17 -0.93
CA ALA A 34 -6.21 0.83 -1.21
C ALA A 34 -5.24 1.53 -0.26
N VAL A 35 -5.50 2.80 0.11
CA VAL A 35 -4.69 3.53 1.09
C VAL A 35 -4.87 2.98 2.52
N ALA A 36 -6.09 2.59 2.89
CA ALA A 36 -6.35 1.96 4.18
C ALA A 36 -5.60 0.63 4.30
N GLU A 37 -5.62 -0.19 3.25
CA GLU A 37 -4.86 -1.43 3.16
C GLU A 37 -3.36 -1.17 3.27
N TYR A 38 -2.83 -0.21 2.51
CA TYR A 38 -1.42 0.21 2.60
C TYR A 38 -1.00 0.55 4.04
N ARG A 39 -1.82 1.29 4.78
CA ARG A 39 -1.53 1.71 6.17
C ARG A 39 -1.56 0.56 7.18
N SER A 40 -2.29 -0.51 6.89
CA SER A 40 -2.43 -1.64 7.81
C SER A 40 -1.23 -2.59 7.79
N ARG A 41 -0.37 -2.51 6.76
CA ARG A 41 0.75 -3.42 6.56
C ARG A 41 1.98 -2.95 7.35
N ASP A 42 2.67 -3.91 7.96
CA ASP A 42 3.94 -3.64 8.62
C ASP A 42 5.05 -3.48 7.57
N ARG A 43 5.78 -2.38 7.67
CA ARG A 43 6.72 -1.95 6.63
C ARG A 43 8.13 -2.27 7.06
N ARG A 44 8.82 -3.04 6.22
CA ARG A 44 10.24 -3.40 6.41
C ARG A 44 11.17 -2.18 6.59
N TYR A 45 10.86 -1.07 5.93
CA TYR A 45 11.62 0.17 6.04
C TYR A 45 10.69 1.39 6.16
N GLY A 46 10.99 2.30 7.10
CA GLY A 46 10.28 3.56 7.29
C GLY A 46 8.91 3.45 7.99
N GLY A 47 8.63 2.33 8.66
CA GLY A 47 7.54 2.23 9.63
C GLY A 47 8.07 2.57 11.02
N ILE A 48 7.43 3.51 11.72
CA ILE A 48 7.60 3.60 13.17
C ILE A 48 6.88 2.37 13.71
N ALA A 49 7.59 1.48 14.40
CA ALA A 49 6.93 0.34 15.04
C ALA A 49 5.79 0.91 15.90
N ALA A 50 4.57 0.37 15.77
CA ALA A 50 3.44 0.84 16.57
C ALA A 50 3.75 0.77 18.09
N ASP A 51 4.67 -0.12 18.47
CA ASP A 51 5.20 -0.26 19.83
C ASP A 51 6.09 0.92 20.28
N GLU A 52 6.85 1.53 19.36
CA GLU A 52 7.70 2.69 19.69
C GLU A 52 6.89 3.98 19.89
N VAL A 53 5.72 4.12 19.24
CA VAL A 53 4.85 5.29 19.43
C VAL A 53 4.08 5.22 20.75
N ALA A 54 3.71 4.02 21.22
CA ALA A 54 3.01 3.83 22.49
C ALA A 54 3.91 4.04 23.72
N VAL A 55 5.23 3.88 23.59
CA VAL A 55 6.21 4.10 24.66
C VAL A 55 6.65 5.57 24.76
N ALA A 56 6.44 6.37 23.71
CA ALA A 56 6.85 7.77 23.64
C ALA A 56 5.76 8.79 24.07
N VAL A 57 4.60 8.32 24.56
CA VAL A 57 3.46 9.14 25.05
C VAL A 57 3.20 8.81 26.51
#